data_AF-A0A8J2HQP6-F1
#
_entry.id   AF-A0A8J2HQP6-F1
#
_cell.length_a   1.000
_cell.length_b   1.000
_cell.length_c   1.000
_cell.angle_alpha   90.00
_cell.angle_beta   90.00
_cell.angle_gamma   90.00
#
_symmetry.space_group_name_H-M   'P 1'
#
loop_
_entity.id
_entity.type
_entity.pdbx_description
1 polymer ?
#
loop_
_entity_poly.entity_id
_entity_poly.type
_entity_poly.pdbx_seq_one_letter_code
_entity_poly.pdbx_strand_id
1 'polypeptide(L)'
;VFSELVGYIDAIESVKQCNDSKLLKFVINNGAGKRVQIKCWGDDIPRVQADIIMDRVIHLENAYCGPHTKYNNGNFTGAEIIINKQTILENMREFNEKNYTL
;
A
#
# COMPACT_ATOMS: atom_id res chain seq x y z
N VAL A 1 -9.75 2.65 -12.05
CA VAL A 1 -9.95 1.58 -11.06
C VAL A 1 -8.90 0.53 -11.32
N PHE A 2 -8.20 0.09 -10.30
CA PHE A 2 -7.20 -0.97 -10.38
C PHE A 2 -7.83 -2.25 -9.85
N SER A 3 -7.65 -3.35 -10.59
CA SER A 3 -8.41 -4.58 -10.37
C SER A 3 -7.95 -5.32 -9.11
N GLU A 4 -6.65 -5.62 -8.99
CA GLU A 4 -6.14 -6.50 -7.95
C GLU A 4 -4.62 -6.36 -7.77
N LEU A 5 -4.14 -6.28 -6.52
CA LEU A 5 -2.72 -6.31 -6.16
C LEU A 5 -2.51 -7.27 -5.00
N VAL A 6 -1.57 -8.19 -5.18
CA VAL A 6 -1.05 -9.06 -4.13
C VAL A 6 0.44 -8.82 -3.97
N GLY A 7 0.88 -8.63 -2.74
CA GLY A 7 2.29 -8.49 -2.37
C GLY A 7 2.45 -8.37 -0.87
N TYR A 8 3.68 -8.26 -0.39
CA TYR A 8 3.93 -8.09 1.05
C TYR A 8 4.22 -6.63 1.42
N ILE A 9 3.87 -6.27 2.65
CA ILE A 9 4.19 -4.96 3.23
C ILE A 9 5.70 -4.87 3.48
N ASP A 10 6.37 -4.03 2.69
CA ASP A 10 7.82 -3.86 2.68
C ASP A 10 8.28 -2.64 3.48
N ALA A 11 7.40 -1.66 3.66
CA ALA A 11 7.64 -0.51 4.52
C ALA A 11 6.33 0.13 4.97
N ILE A 12 6.27 0.60 6.21
CA ILE A 12 5.17 1.41 6.73
C ILE A 12 5.75 2.76 7.15
N GLU A 13 5.25 3.85 6.57
CA GLU A 13 5.56 5.20 7.08
C GLU A 13 4.58 5.56 8.20
N SER A 14 5.02 6.44 9.11
CA SER A 14 4.13 6.99 10.13
C SER A 14 3.00 7.81 9.49
N VAL A 15 1.83 7.81 10.15
CA VAL A 15 0.73 8.73 9.80
C VAL A 15 1.21 10.16 10.01
N LYS A 16 1.09 10.98 8.98
CA LYS A 16 1.52 12.39 9.00
C LYS A 16 0.32 13.31 8.78
N GLN A 17 0.33 14.45 9.46
CA GLN A 17 -0.59 15.55 9.16
C GLN A 17 -0.12 16.24 7.87
N CYS A 18 -1.02 16.43 6.91
CA CYS A 18 -0.80 17.11 5.64
C CYS A 18 -1.93 18.13 5.43
N ASN A 19 -1.64 19.40 5.75
CA ASN A 19 -2.64 20.47 5.81
C ASN A 19 -3.82 20.06 6.71
N ASP A 20 -5.02 19.97 6.14
CA ASP A 20 -6.27 19.70 6.85
C ASP A 20 -6.61 18.21 6.99
N SER A 21 -5.76 17.31 6.48
CA SER A 21 -6.00 15.85 6.54
C SER A 21 -4.78 15.08 7.03
N LYS A 22 -5.01 13.86 7.51
CA LYS A 22 -3.95 12.88 7.77
C LYS A 22 -3.68 12.04 6.52
N LEU A 23 -2.45 11.57 6.39
CA LEU A 23 -1.98 10.68 5.34
C LEU A 23 -1.16 9.54 5.95
N LEU A 24 -1.55 8.32 5.61
CA LEU A 24 -0.76 7.11 5.81
C LEU A 24 -0.13 6.70 4.47
N LYS A 25 1.15 6.35 4.50
CA LYS A 25 1.84 5.76 3.35
C LYS A 25 2.46 4.42 3.75
N PHE A 26 2.41 3.45 2.86
CA PHE A 26 3.14 2.20 3.01
C PHE A 26 3.52 1.68 1.62
N VAL A 27 4.38 0.66 1.59
CA VAL A 27 4.94 0.10 0.36
C VAL A 27 4.60 -1.38 0.29
N ILE A 28 4.13 -1.80 -0.88
CA ILE A 28 3.95 -3.20 -1.22
C ILE A 28 5.06 -3.62 -2.18
N ASN A 29 5.64 -4.78 -1.93
CA ASN A 29 6.63 -5.41 -2.79
C ASN A 29 6.12 -6.78 -3.26
N ASN A 30 6.43 -7.13 -4.51
CA ASN A 30 6.04 -8.41 -5.11
C ASN A 30 7.08 -9.53 -4.95
N GLY A 31 8.16 -9.31 -4.20
CA GLY A 31 9.26 -10.27 -4.03
C GLY A 31 10.26 -10.30 -5.18
N ALA A 32 10.01 -9.58 -6.28
CA ALA A 32 10.90 -9.44 -7.42
C ALA A 32 11.53 -8.03 -7.50
N GLY A 33 11.57 -7.32 -6.36
CA GLY A 33 12.12 -5.97 -6.27
C GLY A 33 11.23 -4.86 -6.85
N LYS A 34 10.01 -5.18 -7.33
CA LYS A 34 9.05 -4.15 -7.77
C LYS A 34 8.26 -3.66 -6.55
N ARG A 35 8.36 -2.37 -6.29
CA ARG A 35 7.74 -1.69 -5.15
C ARG A 35 6.68 -0.71 -5.63
N VAL A 36 5.54 -0.71 -4.95
CA VAL A 36 4.44 0.23 -5.21
C VAL A 36 4.09 0.95 -3.92
N GLN A 37 3.99 2.28 -4.00
CA GLN A 37 3.55 3.10 -2.86
C GLN A 37 2.03 3.15 -2.80
N ILE A 38 1.50 2.87 -1.61
CA ILE A 38 0.08 2.95 -1.28
C ILE A 38 -0.16 4.15 -0.38
N LYS A 39 -1.25 4.88 -0.62
CA LYS A 39 -1.68 6.04 0.17
C LYS A 39 -3.08 5.85 0.71
N CYS A 40 -3.29 6.23 1.96
CA CYS A 40 -4.60 6.29 2.58
C CYS A 40 -4.79 7.64 3.28
N TRP A 41 -5.91 8.30 3.02
CA TRP A 41 -6.20 9.65 3.51
C TRP A 41 -7.30 9.63 4.57
N GLY A 42 -7.19 10.52 5.57
CA GLY A 42 -8.27 10.88 6.48
C GLY A 42 -8.90 9.70 7.20
N ASP A 43 -10.22 9.56 7.06
CA ASP A 43 -11.05 8.65 7.86
C ASP A 43 -10.85 7.16 7.56
N ASP A 44 -10.25 6.81 6.41
CA ASP A 44 -9.97 5.41 6.06
C ASP A 44 -8.72 4.86 6.79
N ILE A 45 -7.91 5.74 7.39
CA ILE A 45 -6.63 5.38 8.03
C ILE A 45 -6.81 4.35 9.17
N PRO A 46 -7.73 4.51 10.14
CA PRO A 46 -7.87 3.55 11.23
C PRO A 46 -8.18 2.13 10.75
N ARG A 47 -8.99 1.98 9.69
CA ARG A 47 -9.29 0.68 9.08
C ARG A 47 -8.03 0.06 8.48
N VAL A 48 -7.29 0.83 7.68
CA VAL A 48 -6.08 0.34 7.02
C VAL A 48 -4.98 -0.01 8.03
N GLN A 49 -4.77 0.82 9.06
CA GLN A 49 -3.73 0.59 10.07
C GLN A 49 -3.87 -0.72 10.82
N ALA A 50 -5.10 -1.22 11.02
CA ALA A 50 -5.34 -2.49 11.68
C ALA A 50 -4.79 -3.68 10.87
N ASP A 51 -4.75 -3.56 9.55
CA ASP A 51 -4.44 -4.66 8.64
C ASP A 51 -3.03 -4.59 8.03
N ILE A 52 -2.37 -3.43 8.06
CA ILE A 52 -1.00 -3.27 7.53
C ILE A 52 0.07 -3.68 8.56
N ILE A 53 0.53 -4.92 8.45
CA ILE A 53 1.60 -5.48 9.29
C ILE A 53 2.82 -5.72 8.42
N MET A 54 4.00 -5.29 8.88
CA MET A 54 5.28 -5.55 8.19
C MET A 54 5.44 -7.04 7.85
N ASP A 55 6.03 -7.32 6.69
CA ASP A 55 6.32 -8.67 6.20
C ASP A 55 5.08 -9.57 6.09
N ARG A 56 3.88 -9.00 5.98
CA ARG A 56 2.66 -9.76 5.67
C ARG A 56 2.20 -9.54 4.25
N VAL A 57 1.76 -10.63 3.63
CA VAL A 57 1.11 -10.62 2.34
C VAL A 57 -0.28 -10.01 2.51
N ILE A 58 -0.56 -8.99 1.71
CA ILE A 58 -1.85 -8.36 1.63
C ILE A 58 -2.43 -8.50 0.23
N HIS A 59 -3.76 -8.53 0.17
CA HIS A 59 -4.54 -8.50 -1.04
C HIS A 59 -5.34 -7.19 -1.07
N LEU A 60 -5.22 -6.46 -2.18
CA LEU A 60 -5.94 -5.20 -2.43
C LEU A 60 -6.79 -5.32 -3.68
N GLU A 61 -8.08 -5.00 -3.56
CA GLU A 61 -8.99 -4.87 -4.70
C GLU A 61 -9.68 -3.51 -4.71
N ASN A 62 -10.15 -3.11 -5.90
CA ASN A 62 -10.96 -1.89 -6.10
C ASN A 62 -10.28 -0.58 -5.65
N ALA A 63 -8.96 -0.59 -5.53
CA ALA A 63 -8.19 0.62 -5.26
C ALA A 63 -8.17 1.55 -6.48
N TYR A 64 -7.94 2.83 -6.23
CA TYR A 64 -7.67 3.77 -7.32
C TYR A 64 -6.18 3.73 -7.68
N CYS A 65 -5.86 3.68 -8.97
CA CYS A 65 -4.49 3.80 -9.47
C CYS A 65 -4.44 5.01 -10.39
N GLY A 66 -3.53 5.94 -10.11
CA GLY A 66 -3.40 7.17 -10.87
C GLY A 66 -1.99 7.75 -10.87
N PRO A 67 -1.63 8.52 -11.92
CA PRO A 67 -0.34 9.17 -12.01
C PRO A 67 -0.32 10.42 -11.13
N HIS A 68 0.11 10.30 -9.88
CA HIS A 68 0.29 11.45 -8.98
C HIS A 68 1.76 11.63 -8.59
N THR A 69 2.61 11.90 -9.57
CA THR A 69 4.04 12.17 -9.38
C THR A 69 4.33 13.42 -8.54
N LYS A 70 3.35 14.29 -8.26
CA LYS A 70 3.54 15.55 -7.51
C LYS A 70 3.84 15.37 -6.02
N TYR A 71 3.50 14.22 -5.42
CA TYR A 71 3.61 14.00 -3.97
C TYR A 71 4.52 12.81 -3.59
N ASN A 72 5.25 12.33 -4.57
CA ASN A 72 6.27 11.31 -4.47
C ASN A 72 7.54 12.00 -4.93
N ASN A 73 8.50 12.20 -4.02
CA ASN A 73 9.73 13.00 -4.21
C ASN A 73 10.69 12.40 -5.26
N GLY A 74 10.19 11.76 -6.33
CA GLY A 74 10.94 11.00 -7.32
C GLY A 74 11.33 9.60 -6.86
N ASN A 75 10.93 9.18 -5.65
CA ASN A 75 11.40 7.94 -5.03
C ASN A 75 10.75 6.67 -5.61
N PHE A 76 9.53 6.77 -6.17
CA PHE A 76 8.90 5.66 -6.88
C PHE A 76 8.60 6.05 -8.33
N THR A 77 9.24 5.37 -9.27
CA THR A 77 9.03 5.54 -10.71
C THR A 77 7.83 4.69 -11.15
N GLY A 78 6.62 5.09 -10.77
CA GLY A 78 5.42 4.31 -11.07
C GLY A 78 4.10 4.98 -10.70
N ALA A 79 3.00 4.25 -10.90
CA ALA A 79 1.68 4.68 -10.50
C ALA A 79 1.51 4.63 -8.97
N GLU A 80 0.70 5.53 -8.43
CA GLU A 80 0.34 5.52 -7.01
C GLU A 80 -0.99 4.81 -6.83
N ILE A 81 -1.08 3.96 -5.81
CA ILE A 81 -2.34 3.34 -5.42
C ILE A 81 -2.92 4.10 -4.23
N ILE A 82 -4.18 4.49 -4.36
CA ILE A 82 -4.92 5.25 -3.35
C ILE A 82 -6.07 4.39 -2.85
N ILE A 83 -6.08 4.17 -1.54
CA ILE A 83 -7.17 3.51 -0.83
C ILE A 83 -8.36 4.47 -0.77
N ASN A 84 -9.54 3.94 -1.03
CA ASN A 84 -10.82 4.60 -0.89
C ASN A 84 -11.81 3.70 -0.13
N LYS A 85 -13.03 4.19 0.06
CA LYS A 85 -14.09 3.48 0.79
C LYS A 85 -14.51 2.15 0.13
N GLN A 86 -14.26 1.98 -1.16
CA GLN A 86 -14.57 0.77 -1.92
C GLN A 86 -13.40 -0.22 -1.94
N THR A 87 -12.21 0.18 -1.47
CA THR A 87 -11.02 -0.66 -1.49
C THR A 87 -11.16 -1.77 -0.46
N ILE A 88 -11.04 -3.01 -0.93
CA ILE A 88 -10.92 -4.20 -0.10
C ILE A 88 -9.44 -4.36 0.22
N LEU A 89 -9.12 -4.58 1.50
CA LEU A 89 -7.77 -4.85 1.98
C LEU A 89 -7.86 -6.05 2.92
N GLU A 90 -7.17 -7.13 2.57
CA GLU A 90 -7.16 -8.35 3.34
C GLU A 90 -5.73 -8.70 3.76
N ASN A 91 -5.53 -8.86 5.07
CA ASN A 91 -4.29 -9.41 5.62
C ASN A 91 -4.34 -10.95 5.51
N MET A 92 -3.48 -11.53 4.67
CA MET A 92 -3.53 -12.95 4.37
C MET A 92 -2.61 -13.77 5.28
N ARG A 93 -1.32 -13.80 4.96
CA ARG A 93 -0.33 -14.65 5.63
C ARG A 93 1.00 -13.93 5.79
N GLU A 94 1.85 -14.45 6.66
CA GLU A 94 3.24 -13.98 6.75
C GLU A 94 3.99 -14.27 5.45
N PHE A 95 4.80 -13.31 5.03
CA PHE A 95 5.74 -13.49 3.94
C PHE A 95 6.93 -14.29 4.44
N ASN A 96 7.32 -15.30 3.68
CA ASN A 96 8.50 -16.10 3.95
C ASN A 96 9.18 -16.35 2.61
N GLU A 97 10.34 -15.71 2.39
CA GLU A 97 11.10 -15.82 1.13
C GLU A 97 11.35 -17.27 0.71
N LYS A 98 11.54 -18.18 1.67
CA LYS A 98 11.80 -19.60 1.40
C LYS A 98 10.62 -20.32 0.73
N ASN A 99 9.40 -19.80 0.87
CA ASN A 99 8.21 -20.36 0.24
C ASN A 99 8.03 -19.89 -1.21
N TYR A 100 8.87 -18.98 -1.71
CA TYR A 100 8.74 -18.36 -3.03
C TYR A 100 10.03 -18.38 -3.87
N THR A 101 11.11 -18.96 -3.37
CA THR A 101 12.23 -19.42 -4.21
C THR A 101 11.80 -20.66 -4.98
N LEU A 102 11.68 -20.53 -6.32
CA LEU A 102 11.54 -21.63 -7.27
C LEU A 102 12.78 -22.53 -7.30
#